data_AF-A0A0F2QPW0-F1
#
_entry.id   AF-A0A0F2QPW0-F1
#
_cell.length_a   1.000
_cell.length_b   1.000
_cell.length_c   1.000
_cell.angle_alpha   90.00
_cell.angle_beta   90.00
_cell.angle_gamma   90.00
#
_symmetry.space_group_name_H-M   'P 1'
#
loop_
_entity.id
_entity.type
_entity.pdbx_description
1 polymer ?
#
loop_
_entity_poly.entity_id
_entity_poly.type
_entity_poly.pdbx_seq_one_letter_code
_entity_poly.pdbx_strand_id
1 'polypeptide(L)'
;MKRIFPVIALAIVLASSSAWAADATAALDLNSAYVWRGITLNDGLVAQPSLDVSKNGFGLNVWGNFDFDDYDDTLNDNDFSEIDLTAYYSFSIENLDVSLGVINYLFPGGGDSTLELYASVGMAIVGGLSAGISFYYDVDEVESFYTDLSLTYAMDLADDLSLEAGAKIGFAGEDFATAYSDAATDGGFYDYGLSLGVTYAVSETLSVGAKINYSDSLDEDVLPDADIANGIYGHDTGFYGGLSVAYVF
;
A
#
# COMPACT_ATOMS: atom_id res chain seq x y z
N MET A 1 5.62 19.52 13.56
CA MET A 1 6.72 18.88 14.34
C MET A 1 6.43 18.42 15.79
N LYS A 2 5.41 18.90 16.55
CA LYS A 2 5.24 18.49 17.98
C LYS A 2 4.19 17.38 18.26
N ARG A 3 3.53 16.84 17.24
CA ARG A 3 2.39 15.90 17.42
C ARG A 3 2.58 14.49 16.84
N ILE A 4 3.66 14.23 16.10
CA ILE A 4 3.92 12.92 15.47
C ILE A 4 4.70 11.98 16.41
N PHE A 5 5.67 12.52 17.17
CA PHE A 5 6.38 11.78 18.23
C PHE A 5 5.51 11.02 19.24
N PRO A 6 4.37 11.55 19.74
CA PRO A 6 3.54 10.79 20.70
C PRO A 6 2.78 9.61 20.09
N VAL A 7 2.53 9.57 18.77
CA VAL A 7 1.77 8.46 18.14
C VAL A 7 2.65 7.23 17.98
N ILE A 8 3.87 7.41 17.44
CA ILE A 8 4.87 6.34 17.30
C ILE A 8 5.31 5.82 18.68
N ALA A 9 5.50 6.72 19.65
CA ALA A 9 5.84 6.33 21.02
C ALA A 9 4.71 5.58 21.73
N LEU A 10 3.44 5.92 21.46
CA LEU A 10 2.29 5.20 22.02
C LEU A 10 2.16 3.78 21.43
N ALA A 11 2.42 3.63 20.14
CA ALA A 11 2.44 2.33 19.46
C ALA A 11 3.53 1.38 20.01
N ILE A 12 4.73 1.91 20.25
CA ILE A 12 5.84 1.17 20.89
C ILE A 12 5.52 0.81 22.35
N VAL A 13 4.83 1.69 23.09
CA VAL A 13 4.40 1.42 24.48
C VAL A 13 3.30 0.35 24.54
N LEU A 14 2.42 0.28 23.54
CA LEU A 14 1.41 -0.78 23.45
C LEU A 14 2.05 -2.14 23.10
N ALA A 15 3.05 -2.16 22.23
CA ALA A 15 3.81 -3.36 21.84
C ALA A 15 4.71 -3.92 22.97
N SER A 16 5.11 -3.09 23.94
CA SER A 16 6.00 -3.50 25.04
C SER A 16 5.27 -4.01 26.30
N SER A 17 3.93 -3.98 26.30
CA SER A 17 3.13 -4.61 27.35
C SER A 17 2.73 -6.02 26.94
N SER A 18 3.33 -7.02 27.59
CA SER A 18 3.08 -8.46 27.44
C SER A 18 1.67 -8.91 27.92
N ALA A 19 0.66 -8.06 27.73
CA ALA A 19 -0.68 -8.23 28.31
C ALA A 19 -1.73 -8.68 27.28
N TRP A 20 -1.39 -8.70 25.99
CA TRP A 20 -2.30 -9.10 24.92
C TRP A 20 -1.59 -10.10 24.02
N ALA A 21 -2.04 -11.37 24.01
CA ALA A 21 -1.71 -12.32 22.94
C ALA A 21 -2.40 -11.84 21.66
N ALA A 22 -1.84 -10.82 21.04
CA ALA A 22 -2.19 -10.25 19.76
C ALA A 22 -0.96 -10.45 18.86
N ASP A 23 -1.19 -10.79 17.60
CA ASP A 23 -0.13 -10.87 16.62
C ASP A 23 0.27 -9.44 16.26
N ALA A 24 1.56 -9.13 16.30
CA ALA A 24 2.05 -7.80 15.95
C ALA A 24 3.25 -7.91 15.02
N THR A 25 3.28 -7.06 14.01
CA THR A 25 4.38 -6.98 13.04
C THR A 25 4.78 -5.52 12.86
N ALA A 26 6.06 -5.22 13.12
CA ALA A 26 6.66 -3.95 12.73
C ALA A 26 7.49 -4.17 11.47
N ALA A 27 7.35 -3.29 10.48
CA ALA A 27 8.12 -3.38 9.25
C ALA A 27 8.64 -2.02 8.80
N LEU A 28 9.67 -2.06 7.95
CA LEU A 28 10.19 -0.91 7.23
C LEU A 28 10.52 -1.35 5.81
N ASP A 29 9.91 -0.66 4.85
CA ASP A 29 10.27 -0.77 3.44
C ASP A 29 11.05 0.47 3.01
N LEU A 30 12.15 0.25 2.28
CA LEU A 30 12.85 1.30 1.55
C LEU A 30 12.59 1.08 0.06
N ASN A 31 11.94 2.02 -0.60
CA ASN A 31 11.58 1.89 -2.02
C ASN A 31 12.19 3.03 -2.84
N SER A 32 12.52 2.72 -4.09
CA SER A 32 13.06 3.68 -5.05
C SER A 32 12.02 4.63 -5.64
N ALA A 33 10.75 4.45 -5.30
CA ALA A 33 9.61 5.30 -5.67
C ALA A 33 8.42 4.95 -4.76
N TYR A 34 7.47 5.87 -4.62
CA TYR A 34 6.14 5.63 -4.09
C TYR A 34 5.11 5.66 -5.22
N VAL A 35 4.61 4.47 -5.60
CA VAL A 35 3.55 4.30 -6.59
C VAL A 35 2.29 3.77 -5.90
N TRP A 36 1.20 4.54 -5.96
CA TRP A 36 -0.10 4.21 -5.36
C TRP A 36 -1.15 4.05 -6.46
N ARG A 37 -1.65 2.83 -6.64
CA ARG A 37 -2.67 2.49 -7.67
C ARG A 37 -2.28 2.95 -9.08
N GLY A 38 -0.98 2.92 -9.41
CA GLY A 38 -0.42 3.35 -10.69
C GLY A 38 0.00 4.83 -10.73
N ILE A 39 -0.49 5.65 -9.81
CA ILE A 39 -0.09 7.06 -9.67
C ILE A 39 1.30 7.11 -9.03
N THR A 40 2.24 7.85 -9.64
CA THR A 40 3.55 8.11 -9.06
C THR A 40 3.46 9.32 -8.14
N LEU A 41 3.52 9.06 -6.84
CA LEU A 41 3.45 10.08 -5.79
C LEU A 41 4.85 10.58 -5.40
N ASN A 42 5.88 9.77 -5.63
CA ASN A 42 7.28 10.16 -5.56
C ASN A 42 8.11 9.22 -6.46
N ASP A 43 8.95 9.73 -7.35
CA ASP A 43 9.85 8.93 -8.23
C ASP A 43 11.23 8.63 -7.60
N GLY A 44 11.44 9.10 -6.38
CA GLY A 44 12.67 9.04 -5.61
C GLY A 44 12.62 8.12 -4.40
N LEU A 45 13.66 8.20 -3.57
CA LEU A 45 13.82 7.29 -2.43
C LEU A 45 12.79 7.63 -1.35
N VAL A 46 12.08 6.61 -0.87
CA VAL A 46 11.13 6.72 0.25
C VAL A 46 11.38 5.65 1.32
N ALA A 47 11.02 5.98 2.56
CA ALA A 47 10.96 5.03 3.68
C ALA A 47 9.52 4.88 4.15
N GLN A 48 9.06 3.64 4.23
CA GLN A 48 7.66 3.31 4.50
C GLN A 48 7.56 2.41 5.74
N PRO A 49 7.63 2.97 6.95
CA PRO A 49 7.46 2.21 8.18
C PRO A 49 6.00 1.80 8.39
N SER A 50 5.79 0.64 9.01
CA SER A 50 4.46 0.19 9.41
C SER A 50 4.45 -0.59 10.72
N LEU A 51 3.29 -0.59 11.37
CA LEU A 51 2.97 -1.44 12.50
C LEU A 51 1.55 -1.99 12.34
N ASP A 52 1.44 -3.30 12.25
CA ASP A 52 0.18 -4.03 12.28
C ASP A 52 0.02 -4.74 13.62
N VAL A 53 -1.17 -4.67 14.22
CA VAL A 53 -1.55 -5.42 15.42
C VAL A 53 -2.93 -6.03 15.20
N SER A 54 -3.04 -7.35 15.33
CA SER A 54 -4.30 -8.05 15.11
C SER A 54 -4.58 -9.14 16.14
N LYS A 55 -5.87 -9.44 16.31
CA LYS A 55 -6.37 -10.47 17.22
C LYS A 55 -7.78 -10.90 16.85
N ASN A 56 -7.98 -12.21 16.68
CA ASN A 56 -9.29 -12.82 16.40
C ASN A 56 -9.99 -12.17 15.19
N GLY A 57 -9.22 -11.85 14.14
CA GLY A 57 -9.70 -11.19 12.94
C GLY A 57 -9.74 -9.66 13.01
N PHE A 58 -9.83 -9.05 14.20
CA PHE A 58 -9.76 -7.59 14.32
C PHE A 58 -8.32 -7.11 14.25
N GLY A 59 -8.04 -6.07 13.47
CA GLY A 59 -6.71 -5.49 13.39
C GLY A 59 -6.71 -3.98 13.26
N LEU A 60 -5.58 -3.40 13.64
CA LEU A 60 -5.23 -2.00 13.49
C LEU A 60 -3.86 -1.93 12.83
N ASN A 61 -3.73 -1.08 11.82
CA ASN A 61 -2.48 -0.81 11.15
C ASN A 61 -2.21 0.69 11.12
N VAL A 62 -0.94 1.04 11.33
CA VAL A 62 -0.42 2.38 11.02
C VAL A 62 0.68 2.21 9.99
N TRP A 63 0.59 2.96 8.91
CA TRP A 63 1.60 3.05 7.86
C TRP A 63 1.92 4.52 7.61
N GLY A 64 3.11 4.82 7.08
CA GLY A 64 3.39 6.17 6.60
C GLY A 64 4.42 6.18 5.49
N ASN A 65 4.38 7.20 4.66
CA ASN A 65 5.37 7.46 3.63
C ASN A 65 6.26 8.63 4.06
N PHE A 66 7.56 8.37 4.16
CA PHE A 66 8.59 9.37 4.41
C PHE A 66 9.41 9.60 3.15
N ASP A 67 9.40 10.84 2.66
CA ASP A 67 10.10 11.24 1.44
C ASP A 67 11.49 11.77 1.77
N PHE A 68 12.51 11.29 1.06
CA PHE A 68 13.88 11.80 1.21
C PHE A 68 14.17 12.99 0.29
N ASP A 69 13.34 13.20 -0.73
CA ASP A 69 13.40 14.27 -1.72
C ASP A 69 12.02 14.95 -1.85
N ASP A 70 11.93 15.96 -2.72
CA ASP A 70 10.82 16.89 -2.84
C ASP A 70 9.94 16.66 -4.08
N TYR A 71 10.21 15.61 -4.88
CA TYR A 71 9.51 15.24 -6.12
C TYR A 71 9.08 16.46 -6.96
N ASP A 72 10.04 17.06 -7.67
CA ASP A 72 9.83 18.27 -8.49
C ASP A 72 9.16 19.43 -7.72
N ASP A 73 9.61 19.68 -6.48
CA ASP A 73 9.12 20.72 -5.57
C ASP A 73 7.62 20.55 -5.14
N THR A 74 7.02 19.37 -5.32
CA THR A 74 5.64 19.10 -4.89
C THR A 74 5.50 18.59 -3.47
N LEU A 75 6.59 18.06 -2.90
CA LEU A 75 6.67 17.52 -1.55
C LEU A 75 7.65 18.32 -0.69
N ASN A 76 7.54 18.17 0.64
CA ASN A 76 8.59 18.64 1.54
C ASN A 76 9.67 17.56 1.64
N ASP A 77 10.94 17.95 1.47
CA ASP A 77 12.06 17.04 1.65
C ASP A 77 12.18 16.58 3.11
N ASN A 78 12.52 15.29 3.30
CA ASN A 78 12.77 14.72 4.63
C ASN A 78 11.57 14.84 5.60
N ASP A 79 10.35 14.68 5.09
CA ASP A 79 9.12 14.71 5.88
C ASP A 79 8.17 13.56 5.53
N PHE A 80 7.13 13.36 6.35
CA PHE A 80 6.04 12.46 6.01
C PHE A 80 5.03 13.15 5.09
N SER A 81 4.90 12.67 3.85
CA SER A 81 3.80 13.07 2.96
C SER A 81 2.47 12.47 3.38
N GLU A 82 2.48 11.25 3.91
CA GLU A 82 1.27 10.47 4.17
C GLU A 82 1.39 9.60 5.42
N ILE A 83 0.29 9.47 6.16
CA ILE A 83 0.12 8.55 7.28
C ILE A 83 -1.27 7.92 7.18
N ASP A 84 -1.31 6.60 7.18
CA ASP A 84 -2.55 5.83 7.07
C ASP A 84 -2.88 5.19 8.41
N LEU A 85 -4.12 5.38 8.86
CA LEU A 85 -4.67 4.71 10.02
C LEU A 85 -5.74 3.73 9.55
N THR A 86 -5.45 2.44 9.61
CA THR A 86 -6.37 1.40 9.14
C THR A 86 -6.95 0.63 10.32
N ALA A 87 -8.25 0.37 10.27
CA ALA A 87 -8.93 -0.59 11.14
C ALA A 87 -9.68 -1.61 10.28
N TYR A 88 -9.51 -2.90 10.60
CA TYR A 88 -10.05 -3.97 9.76
C TYR A 88 -10.57 -5.16 10.56
N TYR A 89 -11.38 -5.98 9.89
CA TYR A 89 -11.85 -7.28 10.33
C TYR A 89 -11.70 -8.31 9.22
N SER A 90 -10.90 -9.34 9.48
CA SER A 90 -10.61 -10.43 8.56
C SER A 90 -11.15 -11.76 9.06
N PHE A 91 -11.74 -12.53 8.15
CA PHE A 91 -12.32 -13.85 8.43
C PHE A 91 -12.36 -14.70 7.17
N SER A 92 -12.42 -16.02 7.33
CA SER A 92 -12.50 -16.94 6.20
C SER A 92 -13.90 -17.57 6.10
N ILE A 93 -14.42 -17.67 4.88
CA ILE A 93 -15.61 -18.45 4.53
C ILE A 93 -15.19 -19.54 3.56
N GLU A 94 -15.19 -20.79 4.01
CA GLU A 94 -14.67 -21.92 3.22
C GLU A 94 -13.22 -21.68 2.76
N ASN A 95 -12.99 -21.50 1.46
CA ASN A 95 -11.68 -21.22 0.86
C ASN A 95 -11.52 -19.74 0.45
N LEU A 96 -12.43 -18.87 0.90
CA LEU A 96 -12.38 -17.44 0.69
C LEU A 96 -11.84 -16.76 1.95
N ASP A 97 -10.80 -15.97 1.80
CA ASP A 97 -10.31 -15.06 2.83
C ASP A 97 -10.87 -13.67 2.56
N VAL A 98 -11.62 -13.12 3.51
CA VAL A 98 -12.33 -11.84 3.38
C VAL A 98 -11.76 -10.86 4.39
N SER A 99 -11.48 -9.64 3.95
CA SER A 99 -11.13 -8.50 4.81
C SER A 99 -12.07 -7.34 4.53
N LEU A 100 -12.57 -6.70 5.58
CA LEU A 100 -13.34 -5.47 5.52
C LEU A 100 -12.66 -4.44 6.41
N GLY A 101 -12.58 -3.19 5.99
CA GLY A 101 -11.98 -2.17 6.83
C GLY A 101 -12.22 -0.75 6.38
N VAL A 102 -11.61 0.15 7.13
CA VAL A 102 -11.61 1.59 6.92
C VAL A 102 -10.18 2.10 7.03
N ILE A 103 -9.81 3.01 6.14
CA ILE A 103 -8.51 3.68 6.10
C ILE A 103 -8.78 5.17 6.27
N ASN A 104 -8.07 5.81 7.19
CA ASN A 104 -8.07 7.25 7.33
C ASN A 104 -6.70 7.79 6.90
N TYR A 105 -6.71 8.52 5.80
CA TYR A 105 -5.53 9.11 5.18
C TYR A 105 -5.26 10.48 5.80
N LEU A 106 -4.03 10.68 6.26
CA LEU A 106 -3.56 11.95 6.80
C LEU A 106 -2.40 12.44 5.95
N PHE A 107 -2.43 13.70 5.53
CA PHE A 107 -1.37 14.30 4.72
C PHE A 107 -0.66 15.44 5.47
N PRO A 108 0.37 15.14 6.29
CA PRO A 108 1.04 16.15 7.12
C PRO A 108 1.65 17.32 6.33
N GLY A 109 1.95 17.09 5.04
CA GLY A 109 2.51 18.08 4.12
C GLY A 109 1.55 19.16 3.62
N GLY A 110 0.22 19.00 3.78
CA GLY A 110 -0.74 20.05 3.44
C GLY A 110 -2.02 19.64 2.71
N GLY A 111 -2.33 18.34 2.60
CA GLY A 111 -3.59 17.85 2.03
C GLY A 111 -4.71 17.68 3.08
N ASP A 112 -5.96 17.70 2.63
CA ASP A 112 -7.12 17.39 3.47
C ASP A 112 -7.18 15.88 3.73
N SER A 113 -7.45 15.50 4.98
CA SER A 113 -7.59 14.08 5.34
C SER A 113 -8.85 13.50 4.72
N THR A 114 -8.79 12.24 4.29
CA THR A 114 -9.96 11.54 3.74
C THR A 114 -10.15 10.16 4.35
N LEU A 115 -11.38 9.64 4.26
CA LEU A 115 -11.77 8.35 4.81
C LEU A 115 -12.18 7.41 3.66
N GLU A 116 -11.59 6.22 3.62
CA GLU A 116 -11.87 5.22 2.61
C GLU A 116 -12.36 3.91 3.24
N LEU A 117 -13.42 3.34 2.70
CA LEU A 117 -13.87 1.99 3.05
C LEU A 117 -13.26 0.99 2.07
N TYR A 118 -12.82 -0.16 2.57
CA TYR A 118 -12.33 -1.22 1.71
C TYR A 118 -12.93 -2.60 2.04
N ALA A 119 -12.99 -3.43 1.00
CA ALA A 119 -13.30 -4.84 1.09
C ALA A 119 -12.38 -5.61 0.14
N SER A 120 -11.80 -6.71 0.61
CA SER A 120 -11.04 -7.62 -0.24
C SER A 120 -11.46 -9.07 -0.04
N VAL A 121 -11.36 -9.84 -1.11
CA VAL A 121 -11.61 -11.29 -1.12
C VAL A 121 -10.47 -11.96 -1.86
N GLY A 122 -9.80 -12.89 -1.19
CA GLY A 122 -8.76 -13.75 -1.73
C GLY A 122 -9.20 -15.20 -1.78
N MET A 123 -8.67 -15.95 -2.75
CA MET A 123 -8.86 -17.40 -2.86
C MET A 123 -7.56 -18.07 -3.30
N ALA A 124 -7.11 -19.05 -2.52
CA ALA A 124 -6.11 -20.00 -2.98
C ALA A 124 -6.70 -20.94 -4.04
N ILE A 125 -6.06 -21.01 -5.21
CA ILE A 125 -6.51 -21.83 -6.34
C ILE A 125 -5.78 -23.18 -6.33
N VAL A 126 -4.47 -23.18 -6.60
CA VAL A 126 -3.66 -24.42 -6.66
C VAL A 126 -2.17 -24.13 -6.67
N GLY A 127 -1.38 -24.95 -5.97
CA GLY A 127 0.07 -25.01 -6.16
C GLY A 127 0.82 -23.69 -5.93
N GLY A 128 0.31 -22.83 -5.04
CA GLY A 128 0.84 -21.49 -4.77
C GLY A 128 0.15 -20.36 -5.53
N LEU A 129 -0.70 -20.68 -6.52
CA LEU A 129 -1.51 -19.71 -7.25
C LEU A 129 -2.72 -19.30 -6.41
N SER A 130 -2.92 -17.99 -6.26
CA SER A 130 -4.06 -17.34 -5.64
C SER A 130 -4.63 -16.26 -6.55
N ALA A 131 -5.92 -15.97 -6.41
CA ALA A 131 -6.57 -14.82 -7.02
C ALA A 131 -7.20 -13.94 -5.94
N GLY A 132 -7.25 -12.64 -6.19
CA GLY A 132 -7.84 -11.67 -5.28
C GLY A 132 -8.62 -10.60 -6.02
N ILE A 133 -9.62 -10.03 -5.35
CA ILE A 133 -10.27 -8.79 -5.74
C ILE A 133 -10.32 -7.86 -4.53
N SER A 134 -9.98 -6.60 -4.75
CA SER A 134 -10.09 -5.56 -3.74
C SER A 134 -10.94 -4.41 -4.27
N PHE A 135 -11.77 -3.85 -3.41
CA PHE A 135 -12.64 -2.71 -3.70
C PHE A 135 -12.44 -1.66 -2.62
N TYR A 136 -12.30 -0.42 -3.05
CA TYR A 136 -12.04 0.74 -2.22
C TYR A 136 -13.01 1.85 -2.63
N TYR A 137 -13.58 2.54 -1.65
CA TYR A 137 -14.49 3.65 -1.87
C TYR A 137 -14.18 4.75 -0.88
N ASP A 138 -13.72 5.89 -1.39
CA ASP A 138 -13.52 7.09 -0.61
C ASP A 138 -14.89 7.71 -0.29
N VAL A 139 -15.16 8.01 0.97
CA VAL A 139 -16.47 8.50 1.45
C VAL A 139 -16.43 9.97 1.88
N ASP A 140 -15.33 10.70 1.64
CA ASP A 140 -15.17 12.07 2.12
C ASP A 140 -14.68 13.01 1.01
N GLU A 141 -13.43 12.89 0.56
CA GLU A 141 -12.84 13.86 -0.36
C GLU A 141 -13.07 13.53 -1.84
N VAL A 142 -13.00 12.24 -2.21
CA VAL A 142 -13.10 11.80 -3.63
C VAL A 142 -14.48 11.25 -3.95
N GLU A 143 -15.20 10.71 -2.96
CA GLU A 143 -16.56 10.16 -3.11
C GLU A 143 -16.72 9.12 -4.25
N SER A 144 -15.66 8.38 -4.56
CA SER A 144 -15.61 7.46 -5.70
C SER A 144 -14.80 6.19 -5.40
N PHE A 145 -14.71 5.28 -6.37
CA PHE A 145 -14.14 3.96 -6.17
C PHE A 145 -12.90 3.66 -7.01
N TYR A 146 -12.07 2.78 -6.47
CA TYR A 146 -11.04 2.03 -7.19
C TYR A 146 -11.19 0.54 -6.85
N THR A 147 -10.95 -0.33 -7.82
CA THR A 147 -10.96 -1.78 -7.63
C THR A 147 -9.89 -2.45 -8.46
N ASP A 148 -9.34 -3.55 -7.96
CA ASP A 148 -8.38 -4.34 -8.71
C ASP A 148 -8.67 -5.84 -8.64
N LEU A 149 -8.31 -6.54 -9.72
CA LEU A 149 -8.19 -7.99 -9.77
C LEU A 149 -6.70 -8.34 -9.77
N SER A 150 -6.32 -9.25 -8.87
CA SER A 150 -4.94 -9.71 -8.71
C SER A 150 -4.79 -11.22 -8.87
N LEU A 151 -3.63 -11.62 -9.36
CA LEU A 151 -3.14 -13.00 -9.38
C LEU A 151 -1.76 -13.03 -8.73
N THR A 152 -1.56 -13.97 -7.82
CA THR A 152 -0.29 -14.14 -7.10
C THR A 152 0.15 -15.59 -7.17
N TYR A 153 1.44 -15.82 -7.38
CA TYR A 153 2.07 -17.14 -7.32
C TYR A 153 3.20 -17.13 -6.30
N ALA A 154 3.02 -17.87 -5.21
CA ALA A 154 4.02 -18.01 -4.15
C ALA A 154 4.64 -19.41 -4.18
N MET A 155 5.96 -19.48 -3.95
CA MET A 155 6.68 -20.75 -3.81
C MET A 155 7.87 -20.63 -2.86
N ASP A 156 8.18 -21.72 -2.18
CA ASP A 156 9.43 -21.84 -1.41
C ASP A 156 10.57 -22.21 -2.37
N LEU A 157 11.61 -21.38 -2.39
CA LEU A 157 12.85 -21.66 -3.13
C LEU A 157 13.81 -22.53 -2.30
N ALA A 158 13.79 -22.35 -0.98
CA ALA A 158 14.50 -23.14 0.03
C ALA A 158 13.79 -22.97 1.39
N ASP A 159 14.22 -23.70 2.42
CA ASP A 159 13.56 -23.73 3.75
C ASP A 159 13.28 -22.33 4.35
N ASP A 160 14.22 -21.39 4.18
CA ASP A 160 14.12 -20.02 4.72
C ASP A 160 13.95 -18.96 3.61
N LEU A 161 13.75 -19.36 2.35
CA LEU A 161 13.71 -18.44 1.21
C LEU A 161 12.46 -18.68 0.37
N SER A 162 11.57 -17.70 0.33
CA SER A 162 10.37 -17.72 -0.50
C SER A 162 10.44 -16.70 -1.64
N LEU A 163 9.68 -16.98 -2.69
CA LEU A 163 9.46 -16.11 -3.84
C LEU A 163 7.97 -15.91 -4.04
N GLU A 164 7.60 -14.68 -4.38
CA GLU A 164 6.25 -14.33 -4.78
C GLU A 164 6.29 -13.53 -6.09
N ALA A 165 5.48 -13.93 -7.06
CA ALA A 165 5.23 -13.17 -8.29
C ALA A 165 3.77 -12.74 -8.32
N GLY A 166 3.50 -11.50 -8.69
CA GLY A 166 2.17 -10.94 -8.74
C GLY A 166 1.87 -10.24 -10.06
N ALA A 167 0.59 -10.19 -10.41
CA ALA A 167 0.05 -9.37 -11.47
C ALA A 167 -1.30 -8.78 -11.05
N LYS A 168 -1.61 -7.56 -11.45
CA LYS A 168 -2.92 -6.94 -11.22
C LYS A 168 -3.40 -6.11 -12.40
N ILE A 169 -4.71 -5.90 -12.46
CA ILE A 169 -5.37 -4.89 -13.29
C ILE A 169 -6.32 -4.09 -12.42
N GLY A 170 -6.29 -2.77 -12.55
CA GLY A 170 -7.13 -1.83 -11.83
C GLY A 170 -8.24 -1.25 -12.70
N PHE A 171 -9.31 -0.83 -12.05
CA PHE A 171 -10.42 -0.09 -12.62
C PHE A 171 -10.85 1.00 -11.65
N ALA A 172 -11.10 2.21 -12.15
CA ALA A 172 -11.48 3.38 -11.36
C ALA A 172 -12.80 3.98 -11.83
N GLY A 173 -13.56 4.57 -10.89
CA GLY A 173 -14.66 5.47 -11.22
C GLY A 173 -14.15 6.78 -11.82
N GLU A 174 -15.02 7.48 -12.57
CA GLU A 174 -14.69 8.76 -13.22
C GLU A 174 -14.20 9.79 -12.19
N ASP A 175 -14.97 10.01 -11.12
CA ASP A 175 -14.60 10.96 -10.07
C ASP A 175 -13.25 10.59 -9.39
N PHE A 176 -12.94 9.29 -9.25
CA PHE A 176 -11.63 8.84 -8.76
C PHE A 176 -10.51 9.21 -9.73
N ALA A 177 -10.67 8.90 -11.01
CA ALA A 177 -9.69 9.19 -12.04
C ALA A 177 -9.39 10.70 -12.13
N THR A 178 -10.44 11.52 -12.11
CA THR A 178 -10.33 12.98 -12.21
C THR A 178 -9.83 13.66 -10.93
N ALA A 179 -10.01 13.05 -9.75
CA ALA A 179 -9.57 13.65 -8.48
C ALA A 179 -8.05 13.78 -8.39
N TYR A 180 -7.31 12.89 -9.04
CA TYR A 180 -5.85 12.90 -9.04
C TYR A 180 -5.24 13.47 -10.31
N SER A 181 -6.01 13.67 -11.37
CA SER A 181 -5.50 14.26 -12.60
C SER A 181 -6.58 15.01 -13.38
N ASP A 182 -6.38 16.32 -13.56
CA ASP A 182 -7.24 17.14 -14.43
C ASP A 182 -7.19 16.72 -15.92
N ALA A 183 -6.21 15.92 -16.30
CA ALA A 183 -6.08 15.35 -17.64
C ALA A 183 -6.92 14.09 -17.85
N ALA A 184 -7.38 13.43 -16.78
CA ALA A 184 -8.31 12.31 -16.89
C ALA A 184 -9.70 12.80 -17.32
N THR A 185 -10.41 12.02 -18.14
CA THR A 185 -11.68 12.42 -18.75
C THR A 185 -12.82 11.41 -18.64
N ASP A 186 -12.54 10.21 -18.13
CA ASP A 186 -13.54 9.13 -17.93
C ASP A 186 -13.13 8.24 -16.74
N GLY A 187 -14.04 7.36 -16.32
CA GLY A 187 -13.74 6.20 -15.48
C GLY A 187 -13.52 4.96 -16.34
N GLY A 188 -12.70 4.01 -15.88
CA GLY A 188 -12.35 2.89 -16.74
C GLY A 188 -11.26 2.00 -16.20
N PHE A 189 -10.67 1.20 -17.11
CA PHE A 189 -9.42 0.51 -16.84
C PHE A 189 -8.36 1.54 -16.49
N TYR A 190 -7.68 1.34 -15.36
CA TYR A 190 -6.85 2.38 -14.75
C TYR A 190 -5.37 2.04 -14.92
N ASP A 191 -4.87 1.11 -14.12
CA ASP A 191 -3.49 0.69 -14.13
C ASP A 191 -3.36 -0.84 -14.29
N TYR A 192 -2.17 -1.28 -14.64
CA TYR A 192 -1.77 -2.67 -14.48
C TYR A 192 -0.40 -2.74 -13.82
N GLY A 193 -0.18 -3.82 -13.07
CA GLY A 193 1.06 -3.98 -12.31
C GLY A 193 1.58 -5.41 -12.35
N LEU A 194 2.90 -5.54 -12.28
CA LEU A 194 3.62 -6.79 -12.09
C LEU A 194 4.54 -6.65 -10.88
N SER A 195 4.68 -7.70 -10.09
CA SER A 195 5.60 -7.73 -8.95
C SER A 195 6.40 -9.02 -8.92
N LEU A 196 7.62 -8.93 -8.42
CA LEU A 196 8.45 -10.06 -8.08
C LEU A 196 9.19 -9.75 -6.78
N GLY A 197 8.95 -10.56 -5.75
CA GLY A 197 9.55 -10.43 -4.43
C GLY A 197 10.24 -11.70 -3.98
N VAL A 198 11.29 -11.54 -3.19
CA VAL A 198 11.93 -12.62 -2.44
C VAL A 198 12.01 -12.24 -0.98
N THR A 199 11.77 -13.21 -0.10
CA THR A 199 11.82 -13.01 1.36
C THR A 199 12.69 -14.10 1.99
N TYR A 200 13.63 -13.68 2.82
CA TYR A 200 14.51 -14.55 3.59
C TYR A 200 14.18 -14.46 5.08
N ALA A 201 13.81 -15.59 5.69
CA ALA A 201 13.60 -15.70 7.13
C ALA A 201 14.96 -15.77 7.85
N VAL A 202 15.34 -14.69 8.52
CA VAL A 202 16.60 -14.62 9.27
C VAL A 202 16.48 -15.37 10.60
N SER A 203 15.29 -15.36 11.19
CA SER A 203 14.89 -16.13 12.36
C SER A 203 13.36 -16.34 12.34
N GLU A 204 12.81 -16.97 13.38
CA GLU A 204 11.36 -17.08 13.57
C GLU A 204 10.65 -15.72 13.69
N THR A 205 11.37 -14.66 14.04
CA THR A 205 10.80 -13.32 14.29
C THR A 205 11.29 -12.25 13.33
N LEU A 206 12.40 -12.46 12.64
CA LEU A 206 13.02 -11.46 11.76
C LEU A 206 13.08 -11.97 10.33
N SER A 207 12.59 -11.17 9.39
CA SER A 207 12.74 -11.42 7.95
C SER A 207 13.29 -10.20 7.22
N VAL A 208 13.94 -10.45 6.10
CA VAL A 208 14.38 -9.42 5.15
C VAL A 208 13.91 -9.79 3.76
N GLY A 209 13.60 -8.80 2.93
CA GLY A 209 13.13 -9.03 1.57
C GLY A 209 13.67 -8.04 0.56
N ALA A 210 13.49 -8.39 -0.71
CA ALA A 210 13.75 -7.52 -1.83
C ALA A 210 12.63 -7.69 -2.86
N LYS A 211 12.20 -6.59 -3.49
CA LYS A 211 11.16 -6.60 -4.51
C LYS A 211 11.51 -5.71 -5.69
N ILE A 212 10.99 -6.09 -6.85
CA ILE A 212 10.90 -5.25 -8.04
C ILE A 212 9.46 -5.28 -8.53
N ASN A 213 8.97 -4.13 -8.95
CA ASN A 213 7.64 -3.91 -9.46
C ASN A 213 7.72 -3.19 -10.80
N TYR A 214 6.70 -3.42 -11.61
CA TYR A 214 6.39 -2.65 -12.79
C TYR A 214 4.94 -2.19 -12.67
N SER A 215 4.67 -0.92 -12.96
CA SER A 215 3.31 -0.38 -13.05
C SER A 215 3.21 0.51 -14.26
N ASP A 216 2.03 0.57 -14.88
CA ASP A 216 1.79 1.36 -16.08
C ASP A 216 0.28 1.58 -16.28
N SER A 217 -0.08 2.56 -17.09
CA SER A 217 -1.46 2.88 -17.40
C SER A 217 -2.07 1.87 -18.39
N LEU A 218 -3.33 1.47 -18.16
CA LEU A 218 -4.11 0.71 -19.14
C LEU A 218 -4.81 1.62 -20.16
N ASP A 219 -5.13 2.84 -19.74
CA ASP A 219 -5.87 3.83 -20.52
C ASP A 219 -5.43 5.24 -20.09
N GLU A 220 -4.68 5.92 -20.96
CA GLU A 220 -4.16 7.26 -20.72
C GLU A 220 -5.27 8.32 -20.55
N ASP A 221 -6.49 8.06 -21.05
CA ASP A 221 -7.64 8.95 -20.83
C ASP A 221 -8.20 8.83 -19.40
N VAL A 222 -7.83 7.79 -18.65
CA VAL A 222 -8.27 7.51 -17.27
C VAL A 222 -7.12 7.69 -16.26
N LEU A 223 -5.93 7.14 -16.56
CA LEU A 223 -4.69 7.39 -15.83
C LEU A 223 -3.66 7.97 -16.81
N PRO A 224 -3.55 9.30 -16.92
CA PRO A 224 -2.61 9.94 -17.83
C PRO A 224 -1.17 9.89 -17.31
N ASP A 225 -0.22 10.19 -18.19
CA ASP A 225 1.16 10.47 -17.80
C ASP A 225 1.20 11.70 -16.87
N ALA A 226 2.07 11.66 -15.86
CA ALA A 226 2.28 12.77 -14.97
C ALA A 226 3.01 13.91 -15.69
N ASP A 227 2.60 15.14 -15.36
CA ASP A 227 3.32 16.36 -15.71
C ASP A 227 3.34 17.22 -14.45
N ILE A 228 4.20 16.79 -13.53
CA ILE A 228 4.32 17.34 -12.18
C ILE A 228 4.66 18.84 -12.22
N ALA A 229 5.49 19.24 -13.17
CA ALA A 229 5.80 20.65 -13.43
C ALA A 229 4.57 21.52 -13.74
N ASN A 230 3.48 20.91 -14.21
CA ASN A 230 2.20 21.55 -14.49
C ASN A 230 1.09 21.14 -13.50
N GLY A 231 1.43 20.45 -12.41
CA GLY A 231 0.50 20.03 -11.35
C GLY A 231 -0.39 18.84 -11.73
N ILE A 232 -0.02 18.08 -12.76
CA ILE A 232 -0.75 16.90 -13.21
C ILE A 232 -0.11 15.67 -12.56
N TYR A 233 -0.79 15.07 -11.59
CA TYR A 233 -0.39 13.74 -11.10
C TYR A 233 -0.90 12.66 -12.06
N GLY A 234 -0.20 11.53 -12.08
CA GLY A 234 -0.43 10.47 -13.04
C GLY A 234 0.65 9.40 -12.96
N HIS A 235 0.81 8.65 -14.04
CA HIS A 235 1.89 7.68 -14.18
C HIS A 235 3.21 8.37 -14.59
N ASP A 236 4.32 8.05 -13.93
CA ASP A 236 5.65 8.57 -14.28
C ASP A 236 6.70 7.46 -14.15
N THR A 237 6.69 6.75 -13.02
CA THR A 237 7.63 5.67 -12.75
C THR A 237 7.06 4.31 -13.14
N GLY A 238 7.61 3.75 -14.22
CA GLY A 238 7.30 2.38 -14.65
C GLY A 238 7.90 1.30 -13.74
N PHE A 239 9.21 1.34 -13.49
CA PHE A 239 9.92 0.35 -12.68
C PHE A 239 10.37 0.92 -11.34
N TYR A 240 10.05 0.21 -10.27
CA TYR A 240 10.47 0.57 -8.92
C TYR A 240 10.72 -0.67 -8.08
N GLY A 241 11.57 -0.57 -7.08
CA GLY A 241 11.93 -1.70 -6.25
C GLY A 241 12.34 -1.27 -4.86
N GLY A 242 12.53 -2.24 -3.99
CA GLY A 242 12.82 -1.94 -2.61
C GLY A 242 13.36 -3.10 -1.81
N LEU A 243 13.82 -2.76 -0.61
CA LEU A 243 14.25 -3.70 0.41
C LEU A 243 13.30 -3.59 1.60
N SER A 244 13.03 -4.71 2.24
CA SER A 244 12.15 -4.78 3.40
C SER A 244 12.84 -5.43 4.58
N VAL A 245 12.46 -5.01 5.78
CA VAL A 245 12.74 -5.72 7.03
C VAL A 245 11.45 -5.78 7.85
N ALA A 246 11.14 -6.95 8.41
CA ALA A 246 9.97 -7.13 9.26
C ALA A 246 10.34 -7.90 10.53
N TYR A 247 9.72 -7.49 11.63
CA TYR A 247 9.84 -8.11 12.94
C TYR A 247 8.46 -8.49 13.50
N VAL A 248 8.27 -9.77 13.80
CA VAL A 248 7.06 -10.32 14.42
C VAL A 248 7.30 -10.51 15.92
N PHE A 249 6.35 -10.04 16.74
CA PHE A 249 6.44 -10.04 18.21
C PHE A 249 5.84 -11.29 18.87
#